data_AF-A0A955ZJC8-F1
#
_entry.id   AF-A0A955ZJC8-F1
#
_cell.length_a   1.000
_cell.length_b   1.000
_cell.length_c   1.000
_cell.angle_alpha   90.00
_cell.angle_beta   90.00
_cell.angle_gamma   90.00
#
_symmetry.space_group_name_H-M   'P 1'
#
loop_
_entity.id
_entity.type
_entity.pdbx_description
1 polymer ?
#
loop_
_entity_poly.entity_id
_entity_poly.type
_entity_poly.pdbx_seq_one_letter_code
_entity_poly.pdbx_strand_id
1 'polypeptide(L)'
;MSDTPAARMQDGERAHSDFATAFRDGAVVEDADRARQRLRVVRLGMLPINSGRIAVGDAFTGVSAVSPTMEAIPPGSYPLDLSLVHYEDDGICQKGDVRIAAARLSFSDTPVTRWVPADHGAGVDSGTVAFTDGDSEEWVPDEELSERWIRELDAEALGPSANAMMRNAGSREVALFSSGLGDGIYDAYWGLDGRGQVHAFAIDFDLLITPETIDIELPWPRGRGGVHDETLRAHGVQVRVPWLDPKRLELTTNGHHHAFVRWRTADGRFLRVEMERKKGAYRITPGEPPDGALLYVRIVIGDRPMTVCR
;
A
#
# COMPACT_ATOMS: atom_id res chain seq x y z
N MET A 1 -18.64 -21.90 8.05
CA MET A 1 -18.35 -21.09 9.25
C MET A 1 -17.02 -21.54 9.80
N SER A 2 -15.96 -20.84 9.43
CA SER A 2 -14.66 -20.88 10.10
C SER A 2 -14.02 -19.53 9.85
N ASP A 3 -14.30 -18.58 10.74
CA ASP A 3 -13.49 -17.37 10.87
C ASP A 3 -12.12 -17.83 11.38
N THR A 4 -11.18 -18.05 10.45
CA THR A 4 -9.78 -18.14 10.80
C THR A 4 -9.38 -16.75 11.29
N PRO A 5 -8.92 -16.58 12.54
CA PRO A 5 -8.44 -15.29 13.00
C PRO A 5 -7.28 -14.88 12.10
N ALA A 6 -7.30 -13.64 11.59
CA ALA A 6 -6.09 -13.04 11.01
C ALA A 6 -4.96 -13.22 12.03
N ALA A 7 -3.84 -13.79 11.58
CA ALA A 7 -2.68 -13.98 12.43
C ALA A 7 -2.33 -12.62 13.06
N ARG A 8 -2.30 -12.55 14.40
CA ARG A 8 -1.78 -11.37 15.09
C ARG A 8 -0.33 -11.19 14.65
N MET A 9 -0.06 -10.06 14.01
CA MET A 9 1.29 -9.62 13.67
C MET A 9 2.15 -9.57 14.94
N GLN A 10 3.40 -10.00 14.83
CA GLN A 10 4.35 -9.91 15.94
C GLN A 10 4.87 -8.47 16.07
N ASP A 11 5.22 -8.04 17.29
CA ASP A 11 5.80 -6.71 17.53
C ASP A 11 7.00 -6.46 16.60
N GLY A 12 6.87 -5.46 15.73
CA GLY A 12 7.91 -5.03 14.78
C GLY A 12 7.72 -5.46 13.32
N GLU A 13 6.73 -6.29 13.00
CA GLU A 13 6.38 -6.63 11.62
C GLU A 13 5.55 -5.49 11.01
N ARG A 14 5.96 -4.94 9.87
CA ARG A 14 5.17 -3.92 9.14
C ARG A 14 3.89 -4.54 8.59
N ALA A 15 2.80 -3.78 8.63
CA ALA A 15 1.54 -4.23 8.05
C ALA A 15 1.71 -4.41 6.54
N HIS A 16 1.13 -5.49 6.03
CA HIS A 16 1.06 -5.75 4.60
C HIS A 16 -0.40 -6.00 4.21
N SER A 17 -0.70 -5.85 2.93
CA SER A 17 -1.97 -6.17 2.31
C SER A 17 -2.38 -7.62 2.60
N ASP A 18 -3.66 -7.87 2.83
CA ASP A 18 -4.18 -9.24 2.82
C ASP A 18 -4.11 -9.78 1.39
N PHE A 19 -3.02 -10.49 1.04
CA PHE A 19 -2.81 -11.00 -0.31
C PHE A 19 -3.88 -11.98 -0.77
N ALA A 20 -4.57 -12.69 0.14
CA ALA A 20 -5.69 -13.53 -0.26
C ALA A 20 -6.86 -12.69 -0.81
N THR A 21 -7.07 -11.51 -0.22
CA THR A 21 -8.03 -10.51 -0.71
C THR A 21 -7.50 -9.77 -1.93
N ALA A 22 -6.24 -9.35 -1.93
CA ALA A 22 -5.63 -8.57 -3.02
C ALA A 22 -5.74 -9.29 -4.37
N PHE A 23 -5.53 -10.61 -4.37
CA PHE A 23 -5.61 -11.44 -5.57
C PHE A 23 -6.97 -12.14 -5.76
N ARG A 24 -8.05 -11.57 -5.21
CA ARG A 24 -9.43 -11.99 -5.49
C ARG A 24 -10.12 -10.96 -6.38
N ASP A 25 -10.31 -11.33 -7.64
CA ASP A 25 -10.95 -10.46 -8.63
C ASP A 25 -12.35 -10.01 -8.18
N GLY A 26 -12.65 -8.72 -8.38
CA GLY A 26 -13.93 -8.12 -8.01
C GLY A 26 -14.13 -7.87 -6.51
N ALA A 27 -13.16 -8.21 -5.66
CA ALA A 27 -13.23 -7.92 -4.22
C ALA A 27 -13.42 -6.41 -3.98
N VAL A 28 -14.16 -6.07 -2.93
CA VAL A 28 -14.32 -4.70 -2.48
C VAL A 28 -13.72 -4.59 -1.09
N VAL A 29 -12.84 -3.63 -0.89
CA VAL A 29 -12.19 -3.34 0.39
C VAL A 29 -12.59 -1.97 0.89
N GLU A 30 -12.54 -1.77 2.20
CA GLU A 30 -12.91 -0.54 2.88
C GLU A 30 -11.76 -0.06 3.79
N ASP A 31 -11.39 1.21 3.64
CA ASP A 31 -10.31 1.84 4.40
C ASP A 31 -10.79 2.38 5.76
N ALA A 32 -9.89 3.01 6.51
CA ALA A 32 -10.17 3.62 7.80
C ALA A 32 -11.10 4.85 7.71
N ASP A 33 -11.20 5.53 6.57
CA ASP A 33 -12.13 6.64 6.31
C ASP A 33 -13.51 6.14 5.81
N ARG A 34 -13.69 4.81 5.70
CA ARG A 34 -14.85 4.12 5.08
C ARG A 34 -15.02 4.42 3.60
N ALA A 35 -13.95 4.74 2.90
CA ALA A 35 -13.92 4.74 1.46
C ALA A 35 -13.82 3.30 0.96
N ARG A 36 -14.61 2.98 -0.07
CA ARG A 36 -14.63 1.65 -0.67
C ARG A 36 -13.87 1.68 -1.98
N GLN A 37 -13.10 0.63 -2.21
CA GLN A 37 -12.27 0.46 -3.39
C GLN A 37 -12.50 -0.92 -3.97
N ARG A 38 -12.56 -1.01 -5.30
CA ARG A 38 -12.77 -2.27 -6.00
C ARG A 38 -11.45 -2.78 -6.53
N LEU A 39 -11.21 -4.08 -6.34
CA LEU A 39 -10.04 -4.77 -6.85
C LEU A 39 -10.35 -5.47 -8.18
N ARG A 40 -9.36 -5.48 -9.06
CA ARG A 40 -9.35 -6.25 -10.30
C ARG A 40 -8.03 -6.98 -10.42
N VAL A 41 -8.06 -8.26 -10.76
CA VAL A 41 -6.84 -9.06 -10.95
C VAL A 41 -6.55 -9.23 -12.43
N VAL A 42 -5.33 -8.94 -12.85
CA VAL A 42 -4.87 -9.09 -14.23
C VAL A 42 -3.70 -10.07 -14.28
N ARG A 43 -3.82 -11.13 -15.08
CA ARG A 43 -2.70 -12.00 -15.46
C ARG A 43 -1.81 -11.22 -16.42
N LEU A 44 -0.62 -10.84 -16.00
CA LEU A 44 0.35 -10.18 -16.89
C LEU A 44 0.97 -11.17 -17.87
N GLY A 45 1.24 -12.39 -17.40
CA GLY A 45 1.72 -13.49 -18.23
C GLY A 45 2.42 -14.58 -17.41
N MET A 46 3.31 -15.33 -18.06
CA MET A 46 4.04 -16.44 -17.45
C MET A 46 5.54 -16.09 -17.43
N LEU A 47 6.11 -15.90 -16.25
CA LEU A 47 7.52 -15.56 -16.08
C LEU A 47 8.35 -16.84 -15.97
N PRO A 48 9.24 -17.16 -16.94
CA PRO A 48 10.19 -18.25 -16.80
C PRO A 48 11.19 -17.95 -15.68
N ILE A 49 11.43 -18.93 -14.82
CA ILE A 49 12.45 -18.93 -13.77
C ILE A 49 13.28 -20.20 -13.98
N ASN A 50 14.54 -20.07 -14.39
CA ASN A 50 15.43 -21.19 -14.67
C ASN A 50 16.54 -21.31 -13.63
N SER A 51 16.96 -20.19 -13.06
CA SER A 51 17.99 -20.11 -12.01
C SER A 51 17.50 -20.62 -10.65
N GLY A 52 16.18 -20.71 -10.48
CA GLY A 52 15.53 -20.98 -9.20
C GLY A 52 15.53 -19.79 -8.24
N ARG A 53 15.81 -18.58 -8.76
CA ARG A 53 15.79 -17.31 -8.04
C ARG A 53 15.07 -16.25 -8.87
N ILE A 54 14.56 -15.23 -8.19
CA ILE A 54 13.87 -14.09 -8.81
C ILE A 54 14.68 -12.85 -8.50
N ALA A 55 14.94 -12.02 -9.51
CA ALA A 55 15.45 -10.67 -9.32
C ALA A 55 14.31 -9.65 -9.41
N VAL A 56 14.31 -8.73 -8.45
CA VAL A 56 13.35 -7.62 -8.38
C VAL A 56 14.06 -6.31 -8.09
N GLY A 57 13.45 -5.20 -8.50
CA GLY A 57 13.95 -3.86 -8.29
C GLY A 57 13.33 -2.90 -9.26
N ASP A 58 13.95 -1.74 -9.39
CA ASP A 58 13.57 -0.73 -10.36
C ASP A 58 13.87 -1.21 -11.78
N ALA A 59 12.94 -0.98 -12.71
CA ALA A 59 13.06 -1.52 -14.06
C ALA A 59 14.18 -0.89 -14.89
N PHE A 60 14.65 0.32 -14.52
CA PHE A 60 15.60 1.12 -15.30
C PHE A 60 16.86 1.51 -14.53
N THR A 61 16.88 1.35 -13.21
CA THR A 61 18.07 1.60 -12.37
C THR A 61 18.68 0.32 -11.80
N GLY A 62 17.93 -0.78 -11.71
CA GLY A 62 18.50 -2.11 -11.47
C GLY A 62 17.63 -3.06 -10.66
N VAL A 63 17.86 -4.36 -10.90
CA VAL A 63 17.22 -5.47 -10.17
C VAL A 63 18.25 -6.33 -9.44
N SER A 64 17.85 -6.87 -8.29
CA SER A 64 18.67 -7.73 -7.43
C SER A 64 17.95 -9.02 -7.04
N ALA A 65 18.69 -10.13 -7.00
CA ALA A 65 18.13 -11.46 -6.71
C ALA A 65 17.69 -11.57 -5.26
N VAL A 66 16.43 -11.95 -5.04
CA VAL A 66 15.84 -12.20 -3.72
C VAL A 66 16.15 -13.61 -3.28
N SER A 67 16.61 -13.78 -2.03
CA SER A 67 16.90 -15.11 -1.49
C SER A 67 15.62 -15.81 -1.03
N PRO A 68 15.32 -17.03 -1.51
CA PRO A 68 14.23 -17.82 -0.95
C PRO A 68 14.57 -18.28 0.47
N THR A 69 13.56 -18.49 1.30
CA THR A 69 13.73 -18.80 2.72
C THR A 69 14.33 -20.18 3.01
N MET A 70 14.20 -21.15 2.10
CA MET A 70 14.79 -22.49 2.26
C MET A 70 15.34 -23.09 0.97
N GLU A 71 14.46 -23.45 0.03
CA GLU A 71 14.82 -24.13 -1.22
C GLU A 71 14.74 -23.18 -2.42
N ALA A 72 15.59 -23.43 -3.42
CA ALA A 72 15.48 -22.75 -4.70
C ALA A 72 14.11 -23.02 -5.32
N ILE A 73 13.56 -22.02 -6.02
CA ILE A 73 12.33 -22.18 -6.79
C ILE A 73 12.60 -23.25 -7.86
N PRO A 74 11.71 -24.25 -8.03
CA PRO A 74 11.88 -25.19 -9.12
C PRO A 74 11.96 -24.47 -10.48
N PRO A 75 12.80 -24.91 -11.43
CA PRO A 75 12.76 -24.34 -12.75
C PRO A 75 11.38 -24.52 -13.40
N GLY A 76 10.83 -23.45 -13.97
CA GLY A 76 9.47 -23.46 -14.49
C GLY A 76 9.05 -22.12 -15.08
N SER A 77 7.80 -22.04 -15.52
CA SER A 77 7.19 -20.79 -15.97
C SER A 77 5.93 -20.53 -15.14
N TYR A 78 5.90 -19.38 -14.48
CA TYR A 78 5.00 -19.13 -13.37
C TYR A 78 4.08 -17.95 -13.65
N PRO A 79 2.77 -18.06 -13.34
CA PRO A 79 1.82 -16.97 -13.57
C PRO A 79 2.18 -15.78 -12.69
N LEU A 80 2.30 -14.62 -13.34
CA LEU A 80 2.43 -13.32 -12.70
C LEU A 80 1.08 -12.61 -12.76
N ASP A 81 0.47 -12.41 -11.59
CA ASP A 81 -0.78 -11.69 -11.42
C ASP A 81 -0.51 -10.30 -10.82
N LEU A 82 -1.23 -9.30 -11.29
CA LEU A 82 -1.26 -7.94 -10.74
C LEU A 82 -2.61 -7.71 -10.08
N SER A 83 -2.59 -7.21 -8.84
CA SER A 83 -3.75 -6.69 -8.14
C SER A 83 -3.89 -5.21 -8.44
N LEU A 84 -4.95 -4.81 -9.12
CA LEU A 84 -5.25 -3.43 -9.43
C LEU A 84 -6.33 -2.92 -8.48
N VAL A 85 -6.14 -1.71 -7.95
CA VAL A 85 -7.11 -1.01 -7.12
C VAL A 85 -7.74 0.14 -7.92
N HIS A 86 -9.07 0.18 -7.94
CA HIS A 86 -9.85 1.24 -8.57
C HIS A 86 -10.36 2.19 -7.50
N TYR A 87 -9.95 3.45 -7.58
CA TYR A 87 -10.33 4.48 -6.61
C TYR A 87 -11.64 5.16 -7.01
N GLU A 88 -12.66 5.02 -6.16
CA GLU A 88 -13.94 5.71 -6.37
C GLU A 88 -13.93 7.15 -5.83
N ASP A 89 -13.22 7.40 -4.72
CA ASP A 89 -12.80 8.69 -4.13
C ASP A 89 -12.28 8.41 -2.71
N ASP A 90 -10.96 8.41 -2.51
CA ASP A 90 -10.32 8.20 -1.19
C ASP A 90 -9.56 9.45 -0.69
N GLY A 91 -9.58 10.51 -1.50
CA GLY A 91 -8.84 11.76 -1.27
C GLY A 91 -7.32 11.68 -1.39
N ILE A 92 -6.72 10.52 -1.74
CA ILE A 92 -5.30 10.38 -2.12
C ILE A 92 -5.21 10.35 -3.64
N CYS A 93 -5.97 9.44 -4.25
CA CYS A 93 -6.04 9.29 -5.68
C CYS A 93 -7.31 9.98 -6.21
N GLN A 94 -7.24 10.47 -7.45
CA GLN A 94 -8.41 11.06 -8.08
C GLN A 94 -9.45 9.97 -8.35
N LYS A 95 -10.73 10.34 -8.31
CA LYS A 95 -11.81 9.44 -8.74
C LYS A 95 -11.55 8.90 -10.13
N GLY A 96 -11.61 7.58 -10.28
CA GLY A 96 -11.34 6.87 -11.53
C GLY A 96 -9.88 6.51 -11.74
N ASP A 97 -8.98 6.87 -10.82
CA ASP A 97 -7.60 6.40 -10.85
C ASP A 97 -7.52 4.89 -10.63
N VAL A 98 -6.51 4.27 -11.24
CA VAL A 98 -6.24 2.83 -11.17
C VAL A 98 -4.75 2.65 -10.96
N ARG A 99 -4.40 1.91 -9.90
CA ARG A 99 -3.01 1.65 -9.52
C ARG A 99 -2.78 0.17 -9.27
N ILE A 100 -1.53 -0.26 -9.43
CA ILE A 100 -1.11 -1.61 -9.05
C ILE A 100 -0.84 -1.60 -7.56
N ALA A 101 -1.63 -2.37 -6.82
CA ALA A 101 -1.56 -2.51 -5.37
C ALA A 101 -0.58 -3.60 -4.92
N ALA A 102 -0.47 -4.68 -5.71
CA ALA A 102 0.48 -5.75 -5.46
C ALA A 102 0.76 -6.53 -6.75
N ALA A 103 1.91 -7.19 -6.82
CA ALA A 103 2.27 -8.14 -7.87
C ALA A 103 2.61 -9.49 -7.24
N ARG A 104 2.14 -10.61 -7.79
CA ARG A 104 2.39 -11.95 -7.26
C ARG A 104 2.78 -12.94 -8.34
N LEU A 105 3.88 -13.64 -8.10
CA LEU A 105 4.27 -14.84 -8.82
C LEU A 105 3.83 -16.08 -8.03
N SER A 106 3.11 -17.02 -8.66
CA SER A 106 2.64 -18.25 -7.99
C SER A 106 3.40 -19.47 -8.49
N PHE A 107 4.01 -20.25 -7.60
CA PHE A 107 4.82 -21.41 -7.95
C PHE A 107 4.03 -22.72 -8.00
N SER A 108 2.88 -22.77 -7.33
CA SER A 108 1.94 -23.90 -7.39
C SER A 108 0.53 -23.46 -7.00
N ASP A 109 -0.44 -24.36 -7.13
CA ASP A 109 -1.82 -24.15 -6.65
C ASP A 109 -1.99 -24.43 -5.14
N THR A 110 -0.90 -24.72 -4.42
CA THR A 110 -0.95 -24.99 -2.98
C THR A 110 -1.33 -23.72 -2.22
N PRO A 111 -2.32 -23.76 -1.31
CA PRO A 111 -2.70 -22.58 -0.55
C PRO A 111 -1.56 -22.03 0.31
N VAL A 112 -1.27 -20.73 0.13
CA VAL A 112 -0.40 -19.97 1.03
C VAL A 112 -1.14 -19.74 2.34
N THR A 113 -0.52 -20.12 3.45
CA THR A 113 -1.06 -19.99 4.81
C THR A 113 -0.37 -18.94 5.65
N ARG A 114 0.84 -18.53 5.24
CA ARG A 114 1.65 -17.52 5.93
C ARG A 114 2.49 -16.76 4.91
N TRP A 115 2.59 -15.46 5.08
CA TRP A 115 3.56 -14.62 4.38
C TRP A 115 4.70 -14.30 5.33
N VAL A 116 5.92 -14.28 4.81
CA VAL A 116 7.11 -13.85 5.55
C VAL A 116 7.87 -12.83 4.72
N PRO A 117 8.42 -11.76 5.32
CA PRO A 117 9.25 -10.80 4.58
C PRO A 117 10.41 -11.50 3.86
N ALA A 118 10.71 -11.04 2.65
CA ALA A 118 11.92 -11.38 1.92
C ALA A 118 13.14 -10.63 2.50
N ASP A 119 14.35 -10.98 2.05
CA ASP A 119 15.59 -10.31 2.44
C ASP A 119 15.67 -8.86 1.92
N HIS A 120 15.05 -8.58 0.77
CA HIS A 120 14.77 -7.23 0.29
C HIS A 120 13.55 -7.24 -0.63
N GLY A 121 12.98 -6.05 -0.85
CA GLY A 121 11.97 -5.80 -1.89
C GLY A 121 12.51 -4.92 -3.01
N ALA A 122 11.68 -4.02 -3.53
CA ALA A 122 12.07 -3.13 -4.62
C ALA A 122 12.29 -1.70 -4.12
N GLY A 123 13.53 -1.20 -4.26
CA GLY A 123 13.78 0.24 -4.29
C GLY A 123 13.49 0.76 -5.69
N VAL A 124 12.68 1.82 -5.80
CA VAL A 124 12.16 2.34 -7.06
C VAL A 124 12.44 3.85 -7.15
N ASP A 125 12.97 4.27 -8.29
CA ASP A 125 13.35 5.65 -8.64
C ASP A 125 12.76 6.11 -9.98
N SER A 126 12.26 5.19 -10.80
CA SER A 126 11.58 5.48 -12.07
C SER A 126 10.07 5.27 -12.04
N GLY A 127 9.48 5.05 -10.86
CA GLY A 127 8.08 4.67 -10.72
C GLY A 127 7.69 3.32 -11.35
N THR A 128 8.66 2.45 -11.60
CA THR A 128 8.45 1.14 -12.24
C THR A 128 9.25 0.02 -11.57
N VAL A 129 8.66 -1.17 -11.52
CA VAL A 129 9.28 -2.39 -10.98
C VAL A 129 9.46 -3.41 -12.09
N ALA A 130 10.56 -4.15 -12.03
CA ALA A 130 10.79 -5.30 -12.89
C ALA A 130 10.91 -6.62 -12.09
N PHE A 131 10.32 -7.69 -12.63
CA PHE A 131 10.57 -9.08 -12.20
C PHE A 131 11.27 -9.83 -13.33
N THR A 132 12.32 -10.58 -13.00
CA THR A 132 13.02 -11.45 -13.97
C THR A 132 13.70 -12.65 -13.29
N ASP A 133 14.08 -13.64 -14.08
CA ASP A 133 14.92 -14.77 -13.65
C ASP A 133 16.35 -14.31 -13.35
N GLY A 134 16.95 -14.78 -12.26
CA GLY A 134 18.39 -14.59 -12.04
C GLY A 134 18.87 -14.71 -10.60
N ASP A 135 20.15 -15.03 -10.46
CA ASP A 135 20.92 -15.24 -9.23
C ASP A 135 21.82 -14.05 -8.83
N SER A 136 21.74 -12.96 -9.59
CA SER A 136 22.42 -11.64 -9.50
C SER A 136 23.92 -11.57 -9.80
N GLU A 137 24.23 -10.93 -10.94
CA GLU A 137 24.85 -9.60 -10.98
C GLU A 137 23.73 -8.60 -11.33
N GLU A 138 23.79 -7.36 -10.84
CA GLU A 138 22.81 -6.30 -11.12
C GLU A 138 22.54 -6.20 -12.63
N TRP A 139 21.28 -6.34 -13.04
CA TRP A 139 20.90 -6.18 -14.44
C TRP A 139 20.17 -4.85 -14.62
N VAL A 140 20.67 -4.07 -15.58
CA VAL A 140 20.11 -2.77 -15.97
C VAL A 140 20.01 -2.76 -17.49
N PRO A 141 18.86 -2.36 -18.08
CA PRO A 141 18.78 -2.13 -19.52
C PRO A 141 19.72 -0.98 -19.93
N ASP A 142 20.27 -1.03 -21.16
CA ASP A 142 20.97 0.14 -21.71
C ASP A 142 19.98 1.28 -22.05
N GLU A 143 20.53 2.45 -22.39
CA GLU A 143 19.74 3.67 -22.64
C GLU A 143 18.75 3.48 -23.81
N GLU A 144 19.17 2.86 -24.91
CA GLU A 144 18.33 2.63 -26.08
C GLU A 144 17.14 1.69 -25.74
N LEU A 145 17.43 0.61 -25.01
CA LEU A 145 16.42 -0.32 -24.53
C LEU A 145 15.45 0.36 -23.56
N SER A 146 15.97 1.19 -22.65
CA SER A 146 15.19 1.95 -21.67
C SER A 146 14.23 2.92 -22.36
N GLU A 147 14.70 3.76 -23.28
CA GLU A 147 13.86 4.70 -24.02
C GLU A 147 12.77 4.02 -24.85
N ARG A 148 13.08 2.86 -25.43
CA ARG A 148 12.10 2.05 -26.15
C ARG A 148 11.05 1.50 -25.19
N TRP A 149 11.47 0.89 -24.10
CA TRP A 149 10.58 0.25 -23.15
C TRP A 149 9.71 1.23 -22.37
N ILE A 150 10.19 2.44 -22.07
CA ILE A 150 9.35 3.50 -21.48
C ILE A 150 8.17 3.79 -22.41
N ARG A 151 8.43 4.03 -23.70
CA ARG A 151 7.37 4.31 -24.69
C ARG A 151 6.42 3.13 -24.88
N GLU A 152 6.93 1.90 -24.86
CA GLU A 152 6.10 0.71 -24.98
C GLU A 152 5.24 0.49 -23.73
N LEU A 153 5.79 0.70 -22.53
CA LEU A 153 5.06 0.57 -21.27
C LEU A 153 3.91 1.59 -21.21
N ASP A 154 4.15 2.83 -21.61
CA ASP A 154 3.12 3.87 -21.69
C ASP A 154 1.95 3.48 -22.60
N ALA A 155 2.22 2.71 -23.67
CA ALA A 155 1.20 2.21 -24.59
C ALA A 155 0.42 1.00 -24.03
N GLU A 156 0.96 0.29 -23.03
CA GLU A 156 0.40 -0.92 -22.42
C GLU A 156 -0.35 -0.58 -21.12
N ALA A 157 -1.27 0.37 -21.21
CA ALA A 157 -2.03 0.86 -20.06
C ALA A 157 -3.12 -0.13 -19.62
N LEU A 158 -3.11 -0.48 -18.33
CA LEU A 158 -4.20 -1.17 -17.65
C LEU A 158 -5.20 -0.19 -17.00
N GLY A 159 -4.82 1.07 -16.85
CA GLY A 159 -5.63 2.18 -16.33
C GLY A 159 -4.84 3.49 -16.31
N PRO A 160 -5.41 4.60 -15.77
CA PRO A 160 -4.79 5.92 -15.86
C PRO A 160 -3.41 6.07 -15.22
N SER A 161 -3.08 5.27 -14.22
CA SER A 161 -1.78 5.27 -13.53
C SER A 161 -1.26 3.83 -13.31
N ALA A 162 -1.65 2.91 -14.19
CA ALA A 162 -1.23 1.52 -14.14
C ALA A 162 -0.84 1.05 -15.53
N ASN A 163 0.44 0.82 -15.74
CA ASN A 163 1.01 0.26 -16.95
C ASN A 163 1.71 -1.05 -16.62
N ALA A 164 1.64 -2.03 -17.53
CA ALA A 164 2.35 -3.29 -17.34
C ALA A 164 2.61 -3.99 -18.67
N MET A 165 3.78 -4.60 -18.81
CA MET A 165 4.13 -5.40 -19.98
C MET A 165 5.09 -6.54 -19.64
N MET A 166 5.15 -7.55 -20.49
CA MET A 166 6.26 -8.52 -20.52
C MET A 166 7.08 -8.31 -21.79
N ARG A 167 8.41 -8.31 -21.65
CA ARG A 167 9.34 -8.15 -22.76
C ARG A 167 10.52 -9.09 -22.62
N ASN A 168 10.96 -9.61 -23.76
CA ASN A 168 12.17 -10.37 -23.86
C ASN A 168 13.38 -9.42 -23.98
N ALA A 169 14.34 -9.55 -23.07
CA ALA A 169 15.61 -8.82 -23.07
C ALA A 169 16.78 -9.69 -23.61
N GLY A 170 16.51 -10.48 -24.65
CA GLY A 170 17.47 -11.40 -25.25
C GLY A 170 17.56 -12.72 -24.48
N SER A 171 18.27 -12.75 -23.36
CA SER A 171 18.52 -13.98 -22.59
C SER A 171 17.50 -14.22 -21.46
N ARG A 172 16.67 -13.23 -21.14
CA ARG A 172 15.70 -13.30 -20.05
C ARG A 172 14.38 -12.65 -20.44
N GLU A 173 13.31 -13.14 -19.85
CA GLU A 173 12.01 -12.49 -19.89
C GLU A 173 11.91 -11.53 -18.70
N VAL A 174 11.40 -10.33 -18.94
CA VAL A 174 11.26 -9.28 -17.93
C VAL A 174 9.80 -8.87 -17.91
N ALA A 175 9.18 -8.94 -16.74
CA ALA A 175 7.91 -8.26 -16.50
C ALA A 175 8.21 -6.87 -15.95
N LEU A 176 7.59 -5.84 -16.52
CA LEU A 176 7.74 -4.43 -16.14
C LEU A 176 6.36 -3.86 -15.82
N PHE A 177 6.23 -3.12 -14.73
CA PHE A 177 4.96 -2.50 -14.35
C PHE A 177 5.12 -1.30 -13.43
N SER A 178 4.15 -0.40 -13.43
CA SER A 178 4.12 0.77 -12.55
C SER A 178 4.11 0.38 -11.06
N SER A 179 4.83 1.11 -10.22
CA SER A 179 4.88 0.88 -8.77
C SER A 179 3.90 1.78 -8.02
N GLY A 180 2.80 1.23 -7.50
CA GLY A 180 1.93 1.91 -6.53
C GLY A 180 1.69 3.41 -6.78
N LEU A 181 2.23 4.25 -5.88
CA LEU A 181 2.19 5.71 -5.96
C LEU A 181 3.40 6.37 -6.65
N GLY A 182 4.37 5.58 -7.12
CA GLY A 182 5.60 6.01 -7.76
C GLY A 182 6.83 5.49 -7.02
N ASP A 183 7.82 6.36 -6.86
CA ASP A 183 9.11 6.06 -6.22
C ASP A 183 8.95 5.69 -4.74
N GLY A 184 9.84 4.84 -4.24
CA GLY A 184 9.77 4.36 -2.87
C GLY A 184 10.57 3.09 -2.62
N ILE A 185 10.42 2.54 -1.42
CA ILE A 185 10.95 1.23 -1.04
C ILE A 185 9.75 0.38 -0.67
N TYR A 186 9.53 -0.67 -1.45
CA TYR A 186 8.38 -1.55 -1.34
C TYR A 186 8.81 -2.92 -0.86
N ASP A 187 8.13 -3.43 0.17
CA ASP A 187 8.47 -4.70 0.80
C ASP A 187 8.00 -5.89 -0.05
N ALA A 188 8.80 -6.96 -0.04
CA ALA A 188 8.51 -8.20 -0.72
C ALA A 188 8.32 -9.35 0.28
N TYR A 189 7.58 -10.37 -0.13
CA TYR A 189 7.14 -11.46 0.74
C TYR A 189 7.18 -12.81 0.05
N TRP A 190 7.60 -13.82 0.80
CA TRP A 190 7.46 -15.23 0.42
C TRP A 190 6.20 -15.83 1.03
N GLY A 191 5.36 -16.41 0.17
CA GLY A 191 4.15 -17.12 0.56
C GLY A 191 4.45 -18.59 0.85
N LEU A 192 4.22 -19.02 2.10
CA LEU A 192 4.51 -20.36 2.60
C LEU A 192 3.24 -21.18 2.87
N ASP A 193 3.30 -22.48 2.63
CA ASP A 193 2.29 -23.42 3.12
C ASP A 193 2.46 -23.75 4.62
N GLY A 194 1.59 -24.62 5.14
CA GLY A 194 1.63 -25.04 6.54
C GLY A 194 2.86 -25.88 6.94
N ARG A 195 3.73 -26.24 5.97
CA ARG A 195 5.00 -26.93 6.19
C ARG A 195 6.21 -25.98 6.02
N GLY A 196 5.97 -24.72 5.68
CA GLY A 196 7.03 -23.74 5.44
C GLY A 196 7.63 -23.81 4.03
N GLN A 197 6.99 -24.50 3.07
CA GLN A 197 7.46 -24.54 1.68
C GLN A 197 6.97 -23.31 0.91
N VAL A 198 7.83 -22.75 0.06
CA VAL A 198 7.54 -21.55 -0.75
C VAL A 198 6.62 -21.91 -1.93
N HIS A 199 5.50 -21.20 -2.04
CA HIS A 199 4.51 -21.36 -3.12
C HIS A 199 4.14 -20.06 -3.81
N ALA A 200 4.53 -18.90 -3.28
CA ALA A 200 4.36 -17.63 -3.95
C ALA A 200 5.45 -16.63 -3.57
N PHE A 201 5.61 -15.61 -4.41
CA PHE A 201 6.38 -14.40 -4.14
C PHE A 201 5.49 -13.20 -4.44
N ALA A 202 5.52 -12.16 -3.60
CA ALA A 202 4.74 -10.94 -3.84
C ALA A 202 5.51 -9.68 -3.46
N ILE A 203 5.27 -8.59 -4.19
CA ILE A 203 5.60 -7.22 -3.75
C ILE A 203 4.30 -6.50 -3.37
N ASP A 204 4.35 -5.80 -2.25
CA ASP A 204 3.28 -4.93 -1.75
C ASP A 204 3.60 -3.47 -2.04
N PHE A 205 2.64 -2.73 -2.59
CA PHE A 205 2.77 -1.30 -2.84
C PHE A 205 2.07 -0.43 -1.78
N ASP A 206 1.70 -1.02 -0.64
CA ASP A 206 1.10 -0.36 0.52
C ASP A 206 -0.24 0.35 0.22
N LEU A 207 -0.92 -0.07 -0.85
CA LEU A 207 -2.19 0.56 -1.27
C LEU A 207 -3.43 -0.08 -0.64
N LEU A 208 -3.30 -1.29 -0.07
CA LEU A 208 -4.41 -2.00 0.60
C LEU A 208 -4.20 -2.13 2.11
N ILE A 209 -3.31 -1.31 2.66
CA ILE A 209 -3.18 -1.06 4.09
C ILE A 209 -3.79 0.29 4.45
N THR A 210 -4.23 0.43 5.69
CA THR A 210 -4.90 1.63 6.18
C THR A 210 -4.57 1.83 7.65
N PRO A 211 -4.51 3.08 8.15
CA PRO A 211 -4.19 3.32 9.54
C PRO A 211 -5.24 2.71 10.46
N GLU A 212 -4.78 2.05 11.52
CA GLU A 212 -5.59 1.76 12.69
C GLU A 212 -5.62 3.01 13.58
N THR A 213 -6.82 3.47 13.93
CA THR A 213 -6.99 4.73 14.66
C THR A 213 -7.78 4.59 15.94
N ILE A 214 -7.41 5.43 16.92
CA ILE A 214 -8.30 5.80 18.03
C ILE A 214 -8.95 7.13 17.66
N ASP A 215 -10.28 7.15 17.65
CA ASP A 215 -11.06 8.31 17.26
C ASP A 215 -11.61 9.02 18.51
N ILE A 216 -11.24 10.29 18.68
CA ILE A 216 -11.72 11.15 19.76
C ILE A 216 -12.65 12.20 19.17
N GLU A 217 -13.92 12.15 19.58
CA GLU A 217 -14.89 13.17 19.19
C GLU A 217 -14.48 14.53 19.77
N LEU A 218 -14.51 15.54 18.90
CA LEU A 218 -14.18 16.91 19.23
C LEU A 218 -15.38 17.79 18.90
N PRO A 219 -16.15 18.28 19.89
CA PRO A 219 -17.22 19.22 19.61
C PRO A 219 -16.70 20.43 18.81
N TRP A 220 -17.40 20.79 17.73
CA TRP A 220 -17.04 21.92 16.87
C TRP A 220 -18.28 22.68 16.37
N PRO A 221 -18.29 24.03 16.39
CA PRO A 221 -17.24 24.92 16.92
C PRO A 221 -17.12 24.79 18.45
N ARG A 222 -15.94 25.09 18.99
CA ARG A 222 -15.69 25.06 20.45
C ARG A 222 -14.99 26.30 20.96
N GLY A 223 -15.04 26.47 22.29
CA GLY A 223 -14.33 27.53 23.00
C GLY A 223 -12.82 27.45 22.85
N ARG A 224 -12.17 28.61 23.02
CA ARG A 224 -10.72 28.78 22.98
C ARG A 224 -10.01 27.94 24.04
N GLY A 225 -8.75 27.62 23.80
CA GLY A 225 -7.89 26.91 24.76
C GLY A 225 -7.60 25.47 24.39
N GLY A 226 -6.93 24.77 25.31
CA GLY A 226 -6.53 23.38 25.12
C GLY A 226 -7.71 22.41 25.20
N VAL A 227 -7.59 21.30 24.47
CA VAL A 227 -8.45 20.13 24.62
C VAL A 227 -7.86 19.26 25.72
N HIS A 228 -8.61 19.07 26.80
CA HIS A 228 -8.24 18.18 27.89
C HIS A 228 -8.89 16.81 27.65
N ASP A 229 -8.09 15.86 27.17
CA ASP A 229 -8.49 14.47 26.95
C ASP A 229 -7.33 13.55 27.37
N GLU A 230 -7.64 12.51 28.13
CA GLU A 230 -6.60 11.61 28.67
C GLU A 230 -5.95 10.76 27.58
N THR A 231 -6.70 10.38 26.54
CA THR A 231 -6.23 9.57 25.43
C THR A 231 -5.30 10.37 24.53
N LEU A 232 -5.66 11.61 24.19
CA LEU A 232 -4.78 12.52 23.46
C LEU A 232 -3.46 12.70 24.21
N ARG A 233 -3.52 12.97 25.52
CA ARG A 233 -2.32 13.14 26.36
C ARG A 233 -1.46 11.88 26.41
N ALA A 234 -2.08 10.70 26.57
CA ALA A 234 -1.37 9.42 26.64
C ALA A 234 -0.57 9.11 25.36
N HIS A 235 -1.07 9.56 24.20
CA HIS A 235 -0.41 9.37 22.90
C HIS A 235 0.45 10.57 22.49
N GLY A 236 0.65 11.55 23.38
CA GLY A 236 1.46 12.73 23.12
C GLY A 236 0.88 13.66 22.04
N VAL A 237 -0.43 13.64 21.86
CA VAL A 237 -1.17 14.53 20.97
C VAL A 237 -1.74 15.68 21.80
N GLN A 238 -1.52 16.91 21.34
CA GLN A 238 -2.15 18.08 21.94
C GLN A 238 -2.96 18.81 20.88
N VAL A 239 -4.18 19.19 21.26
CA VAL A 239 -5.08 19.95 20.39
C VAL A 239 -5.50 21.21 21.13
N ARG A 240 -5.57 22.33 20.43
CA ARG A 240 -6.05 23.61 20.99
C ARG A 240 -6.75 24.46 19.95
N VAL A 241 -7.66 25.32 20.41
CA VAL A 241 -8.18 26.44 19.63
C VAL A 241 -7.39 27.70 20.00
N PRO A 242 -6.62 28.30 19.06
CA PRO A 242 -5.83 29.50 19.32
C PRO A 242 -6.69 30.68 19.79
N TRP A 243 -6.13 31.50 20.68
CA TRP A 243 -6.88 32.64 21.22
C TRP A 243 -7.12 33.74 20.18
N LEU A 244 -6.14 33.95 19.29
CA LEU A 244 -6.18 34.97 18.22
C LEU A 244 -6.91 34.50 16.95
N ASP A 245 -7.13 33.20 16.79
CA ASP A 245 -7.82 32.63 15.63
C ASP A 245 -8.75 31.47 16.06
N PRO A 246 -9.94 31.80 16.61
CA PRO A 246 -10.84 30.82 17.21
C PRO A 246 -11.57 29.94 16.17
N LYS A 247 -11.34 30.17 14.87
CA LYS A 247 -11.90 29.36 13.77
C LYS A 247 -10.96 28.23 13.35
N ARG A 248 -9.78 28.12 13.98
CA ARG A 248 -8.78 27.10 13.67
C ARG A 248 -8.52 26.18 14.85
N LEU A 249 -8.00 25.00 14.53
CA LEU A 249 -7.34 24.12 15.47
C LEU A 249 -5.84 24.14 15.21
N GLU A 250 -5.08 24.02 16.29
CA GLU A 250 -3.68 23.59 16.22
C GLU A 250 -3.55 22.21 16.85
N LEU A 251 -2.89 21.31 16.13
CA LEU A 251 -2.57 19.96 16.56
C LEU A 251 -1.06 19.79 16.58
N THR A 252 -0.51 19.34 17.69
CA THR A 252 0.90 18.94 17.80
C THR A 252 1.00 17.49 18.24
N THR A 253 2.06 16.81 17.82
CA THR A 253 2.39 15.46 18.29
C THR A 253 3.82 15.44 18.83
N ASN A 254 4.12 14.48 19.70
CA ASN A 254 5.47 14.27 20.24
C ASN A 254 6.43 13.59 19.22
N GLY A 255 5.95 13.28 18.01
CA GLY A 255 6.71 12.59 16.97
C GLY A 255 6.65 11.06 17.00
N HIS A 256 6.11 10.45 18.07
CA HIS A 256 5.91 8.99 18.15
C HIS A 256 4.59 8.54 17.53
N HIS A 257 3.56 9.38 17.60
CA HIS A 257 2.27 9.12 16.96
C HIS A 257 1.95 10.20 15.92
N HIS A 258 1.27 9.78 14.86
CA HIS A 258 0.65 10.66 13.90
C HIS A 258 -0.82 10.86 14.28
N ALA A 259 -1.36 12.06 14.06
CA ALA A 259 -2.78 12.33 14.27
C ALA A 259 -3.29 13.32 13.23
N PHE A 260 -4.54 13.13 12.82
CA PHE A 260 -5.21 13.95 11.83
C PHE A 260 -6.66 14.22 12.21
N VAL A 261 -7.30 15.15 11.51
CA VAL A 261 -8.68 15.56 11.78
C VAL A 261 -9.58 15.18 10.60
N ARG A 262 -10.79 14.70 10.91
CA ARG A 262 -11.83 14.35 9.94
C ARG A 262 -13.20 14.78 10.44
N TRP A 263 -14.07 15.14 9.52
CA TRP A 263 -15.51 15.15 9.78
C TRP A 263 -16.04 13.73 9.65
N ARG A 264 -16.90 13.28 10.56
CA ARG A 264 -17.64 12.03 10.42
C ARG A 264 -19.09 12.33 10.15
N THR A 265 -19.60 11.90 8.99
CA THR A 265 -20.99 12.08 8.57
C THR A 265 -21.93 11.11 9.31
N ALA A 266 -23.24 11.34 9.21
CA ALA A 266 -24.25 10.52 9.87
C ALA A 266 -24.27 9.04 9.41
N ASP A 267 -23.88 8.77 8.16
CA ASP A 267 -23.68 7.41 7.63
C ASP A 267 -22.33 6.79 8.05
N GLY A 268 -21.51 7.56 8.77
CA GLY A 268 -20.26 7.14 9.38
C GLY A 268 -19.02 7.30 8.51
N ARG A 269 -19.12 7.83 7.28
CA ARG A 269 -17.94 8.13 6.44
C ARG A 269 -17.13 9.27 7.03
N PHE A 270 -15.82 9.22 6.82
CA PHE A 270 -14.93 10.30 7.22
C PHE A 270 -14.58 11.19 6.02
N LEU A 271 -14.72 12.50 6.20
CA LEU A 271 -14.37 13.51 5.20
C LEU A 271 -13.11 14.24 5.65
N ARG A 272 -12.21 14.48 4.70
CA ARG A 272 -10.94 15.16 4.94
C ARG A 272 -11.15 16.60 5.34
N VAL A 273 -10.34 17.04 6.30
CA VAL A 273 -10.20 18.44 6.66
C VAL A 273 -8.83 18.90 6.18
N GLU A 274 -8.76 20.10 5.61
CA GLU A 274 -7.49 20.68 5.18
C GLU A 274 -6.57 20.94 6.39
N MET A 275 -5.35 20.43 6.31
CA MET A 275 -4.34 20.53 7.36
C MET A 275 -3.04 21.07 6.77
N GLU A 276 -2.57 22.20 7.30
CA GLU A 276 -1.31 22.84 6.89
C GLU A 276 -0.23 22.60 7.96
N ARG A 277 0.90 22.00 7.59
CA ARG A 277 2.03 21.78 8.52
C ARG A 277 2.81 23.08 8.72
N LYS A 278 2.95 23.56 9.95
CA LYS A 278 3.74 24.73 10.36
C LYS A 278 4.57 24.43 11.60
N LYS A 279 5.91 24.53 11.52
CA LYS A 279 6.85 24.53 12.67
C LYS A 279 6.47 23.53 13.79
N GLY A 280 6.36 22.24 13.45
CA GLY A 280 6.07 21.18 14.44
C GLY A 280 4.59 21.05 14.86
N ALA A 281 3.69 21.82 14.25
CA ALA A 281 2.25 21.72 14.43
C ALA A 281 1.52 21.59 13.09
N TYR A 282 0.29 21.13 13.13
CA TYR A 282 -0.69 21.25 12.05
C TYR A 282 -1.66 22.37 12.39
N ARG A 283 -1.85 23.29 11.46
CA ARG A 283 -2.96 24.26 11.49
C ARG A 283 -4.09 23.70 10.66
N ILE A 284 -5.27 23.66 11.26
CA ILE A 284 -6.42 22.97 10.71
C ILE A 284 -7.56 23.97 10.68
N THR A 285 -8.26 24.03 9.55
CA THR A 285 -9.46 24.86 9.40
C THR A 285 -10.63 23.93 9.14
N PRO A 286 -11.35 23.45 10.18
CA PRO A 286 -12.45 22.51 9.99
C PRO A 286 -13.58 23.03 9.11
N GLY A 287 -13.76 24.35 9.05
CA GLY A 287 -14.89 24.96 8.36
C GLY A 287 -16.20 24.80 9.12
N GLU A 288 -17.31 24.96 8.40
CA GLU A 288 -18.64 24.64 8.91
C GLU A 288 -18.85 23.11 8.88
N PRO A 289 -19.49 22.52 9.90
CA PRO A 289 -19.80 21.10 9.90
C PRO A 289 -20.72 20.78 8.72
N PRO A 290 -20.39 19.76 7.91
CA PRO A 290 -21.36 19.16 7.01
C PRO A 290 -22.60 18.70 7.79
N ASP A 291 -23.77 18.63 7.13
CA ASP A 291 -25.05 18.35 7.80
C ASP A 291 -24.99 17.13 8.74
N GLY A 292 -25.12 17.39 10.05
CA GLY A 292 -25.11 16.37 11.10
C GLY A 292 -23.75 15.71 11.37
N ALA A 293 -22.66 16.22 10.78
CA ALA A 293 -21.33 15.66 10.95
C ALA A 293 -20.66 16.12 12.26
N LEU A 294 -19.88 15.22 12.85
CA LEU A 294 -19.10 15.48 14.07
C LEU A 294 -17.61 15.50 13.75
N LEU A 295 -16.85 16.38 14.38
CA LEU A 295 -15.40 16.48 14.14
C LEU A 295 -14.68 15.47 15.01
N TYR A 296 -13.68 14.78 14.45
CA TYR A 296 -12.87 13.80 15.16
C TYR A 296 -11.39 14.11 15.02
N VAL A 297 -10.66 13.93 16.12
CA VAL A 297 -9.20 13.79 16.11
C VAL A 297 -8.91 12.30 16.07
N ARG A 298 -8.21 11.84 15.03
CA ARG A 298 -7.90 10.44 14.79
C ARG A 298 -6.41 10.22 15.03
N ILE A 299 -6.09 9.45 16.06
CA ILE A 299 -4.70 9.11 16.45
C ILE A 299 -4.35 7.80 15.76
N VAL A 300 -3.30 7.78 14.95
CA VAL A 300 -2.79 6.55 14.33
C VAL A 300 -2.01 5.75 15.37
N ILE A 301 -2.43 4.50 15.59
CA ILE A 301 -1.81 3.59 16.56
C ILE A 301 -1.14 2.37 15.90
N GLY A 302 -1.28 2.25 14.59
CA GLY A 302 -0.69 1.20 13.78
C GLY A 302 -1.27 1.24 12.37
N ASP A 303 -0.94 0.24 11.59
CA ASP A 303 -1.50 0.01 10.26
C ASP A 303 -2.09 -1.40 10.22
N ARG A 304 -3.10 -1.57 9.37
CA ARG A 304 -3.78 -2.85 9.17
C ARG A 304 -4.19 -3.02 7.71
N PRO A 305 -4.41 -4.25 7.24
CA PRO A 305 -5.10 -4.46 5.97
C PRO A 305 -6.46 -3.76 5.96
N MET A 306 -6.86 -3.25 4.79
CA MET A 306 -8.23 -2.81 4.56
C MET A 306 -9.21 -3.96 4.75
N THR A 307 -10.44 -3.62 5.17
CA THR A 307 -11.44 -4.62 5.52
C THR A 307 -12.20 -5.06 4.27
N VAL A 308 -12.40 -6.37 4.09
CA VAL A 308 -13.23 -6.90 3.00
C VAL A 308 -14.71 -6.59 3.24
N CYS A 309 -15.34 -5.93 2.26
CA CYS A 309 -16.80 -5.79 2.21
C CYS A 309 -17.46 -7.13 1.86
N ARG A 310 -18.52 -7.49 2.59
CA ARG A 310 -19.36 -8.66 2.29
C ARG A 310 -20.43 -8.33 1.25
#